data_AF-A0A8H6QV45-F1
#
_entry.id   AF-A0A8H6QV45-F1
#
_cell.length_a   1.000
_cell.length_b   1.000
_cell.length_c   1.000
_cell.angle_alpha   90.00
_cell.angle_beta   90.00
_cell.angle_gamma   90.00
#
_symmetry.space_group_name_H-M   'P 1'
#
loop_
_entity.id
_entity.type
_entity.pdbx_description
1 polymer ?
#
loop_
_entity_poly.entity_id
_entity_poly.type
_entity_poly.pdbx_seq_one_letter_code
_entity_poly.pdbx_strand_id
1 'polypeptide(L)'
;MAKSHIKPFHGRRDGSEDPEAYLEDIEYEIKLEKRHMDDADYDWDDDRRILFRQNLRDKAEIWYNQLRRTTKNDWDQLKQKFTKKYRVNEVDATTRRFQVGPRSLDLQVLRKPRYYQVMEHRQESGASLIPRC
;
A
#
# COMPACT_ATOMS: atom_id res chain seq x y z
N MET A 1 28.41 -4.27 -12.51
CA MET A 1 27.37 -5.30 -12.31
C MET A 1 26.31 -5.14 -13.39
N ALA A 2 25.95 -6.23 -14.08
CA ALA A 2 24.89 -6.23 -15.08
C ALA A 2 23.53 -5.92 -14.42
N LYS A 3 22.54 -5.56 -15.23
CA LYS A 3 21.19 -5.22 -14.78
C LYS A 3 20.57 -6.47 -14.11
N SER A 4 20.40 -6.46 -12.79
CA SER A 4 19.79 -7.58 -12.05
C SER A 4 18.35 -7.81 -12.52
N HIS A 5 17.92 -9.06 -12.71
CA HIS A 5 16.55 -9.37 -13.14
C HIS A 5 15.51 -9.29 -12.01
N ILE A 6 15.94 -8.83 -10.84
CA ILE A 6 15.12 -8.63 -9.65
C ILE A 6 14.07 -7.55 -9.94
N LYS A 7 12.81 -7.86 -9.60
CA LYS A 7 11.71 -6.92 -9.73
C LYS A 7 11.84 -5.78 -8.71
N PRO A 8 11.56 -4.53 -9.08
CA PRO A 8 11.57 -3.43 -8.11
C PRO A 8 10.51 -3.62 -7.02
N PHE A 9 10.87 -3.36 -5.76
CA PHE A 9 9.98 -3.43 -4.61
C PHE A 9 9.60 -2.02 -4.13
N HIS A 10 8.32 -1.67 -4.22
CA HIS A 10 7.80 -0.32 -3.96
C HIS A 10 7.35 -0.14 -2.51
N GLY A 11 7.15 -1.23 -1.78
CA GLY A 11 6.75 -1.22 -0.38
C GLY A 11 5.26 -1.00 -0.17
N ARG A 12 4.43 -1.55 -1.06
CA ARG A 12 2.97 -1.57 -0.92
C ARG A 12 2.58 -2.68 0.06
N ARG A 13 1.70 -2.36 1.03
CA ARG A 13 1.18 -3.30 2.04
C ARG A 13 -0.23 -3.77 1.72
N ASP A 14 -0.58 -3.77 0.44
CA ASP A 14 -1.88 -4.18 -0.10
C ASP A 14 -1.87 -5.65 -0.56
N GLY A 15 -0.76 -6.36 -0.36
CA GLY A 15 -0.58 -7.74 -0.83
C GLY A 15 -0.23 -7.84 -2.32
N SER A 16 0.00 -6.71 -3.00
CA SER A 16 0.46 -6.71 -4.40
C SER A 16 1.93 -7.10 -4.55
N GLU A 17 2.71 -6.96 -3.48
CA GLU A 17 4.13 -7.28 -3.42
C GLU A 17 4.38 -8.25 -2.26
N ASP A 18 5.14 -9.30 -2.54
CA ASP A 18 5.53 -10.29 -1.55
C ASP A 18 6.99 -10.06 -1.11
N PRO A 19 7.25 -9.78 0.18
CA PRO A 19 8.59 -9.52 0.66
C PRO A 19 9.49 -10.77 0.67
N GLU A 20 8.93 -11.98 0.76
CA GLU A 20 9.73 -13.22 0.71
C GLU A 20 10.19 -13.49 -0.72
N ALA A 21 9.29 -13.37 -1.71
CA ALA A 21 9.62 -13.49 -3.13
C ALA A 21 10.73 -12.51 -3.56
N TYR A 22 10.68 -11.27 -3.06
CA TYR A 22 11.74 -10.29 -3.33
C TYR A 22 13.12 -10.71 -2.77
N LEU A 23 13.14 -11.30 -1.58
CA LEU A 23 14.38 -11.81 -0.98
C LEU A 23 14.90 -13.06 -1.70
N GLU A 24 14.00 -13.92 -2.18
CA GLU A 24 14.35 -15.10 -2.98
C GLU A 24 14.98 -14.71 -4.32
N ASP A 25 14.44 -13.70 -5.01
CA ASP A 25 15.02 -13.18 -6.26
C ASP A 25 16.47 -12.71 -6.05
N ILE A 26 16.77 -12.06 -4.91
CA ILE A 26 18.14 -11.64 -4.56
C ILE A 26 19.04 -12.86 -4.35
N GLU A 27 18.62 -13.83 -3.54
CA GLU A 27 19.43 -15.04 -3.29
C GLU A 27 19.63 -15.87 -4.57
N TYR A 28 18.66 -15.85 -5.49
CA TYR A 28 18.79 -16.52 -6.78
C TYR A 28 19.89 -15.88 -7.64
N GLU A 29 19.93 -14.55 -7.75
CA GLU A 29 20.98 -13.84 -8.48
C GLU A 29 22.36 -14.07 -7.85
N ILE A 30 22.47 -14.02 -6.52
CA ILE A 30 23.71 -14.34 -5.81
C ILE A 30 24.14 -15.78 -6.09
N LYS A 31 23.21 -16.73 -6.09
CA LYS A 31 23.49 -18.14 -6.40
C LYS A 31 23.92 -18.33 -7.85
N LEU A 32 23.42 -17.51 -8.78
CA LEU A 32 23.83 -17.54 -10.18
C LEU A 32 25.28 -17.04 -10.30
N GLU A 33 25.58 -15.88 -9.72
CA GLU A 33 26.93 -15.30 -9.72
C GLU A 33 27.96 -16.24 -9.06
N LYS A 34 27.59 -16.89 -7.95
CA LYS A 34 28.39 -17.93 -7.29
C LYS A 34 28.77 -19.11 -8.19
N ARG A 35 28.00 -19.43 -9.23
CA ARG A 35 28.38 -20.50 -10.18
C ARG A 35 29.46 -20.05 -11.15
N HIS A 36 29.60 -18.74 -11.33
CA HIS A 36 30.54 -18.13 -12.27
C HIS A 36 31.84 -17.68 -11.58
N MET A 37 31.82 -17.51 -10.26
CA MET A 37 32.99 -17.17 -9.44
C MET A 37 33.39 -18.31 -8.50
N ASP A 38 34.64 -18.74 -8.57
CA ASP A 38 35.24 -19.74 -7.68
C ASP A 38 36.08 -19.04 -6.59
N ASP A 39 35.42 -18.20 -5.79
CA ASP A 39 36.01 -17.52 -4.64
C ASP A 39 35.15 -17.75 -3.39
N ALA A 40 35.68 -18.59 -2.50
CA ALA A 40 35.02 -18.98 -1.25
C ALA A 40 35.11 -17.91 -0.15
N ASP A 41 36.06 -16.96 -0.26
CA ASP A 41 36.28 -15.89 0.73
C ASP A 41 35.57 -14.58 0.36
N TYR A 42 34.88 -14.56 -0.79
CA TYR A 42 34.16 -13.38 -1.25
C TYR A 42 33.01 -12.98 -0.31
N ASP A 43 32.93 -11.68 0.02
CA ASP A 43 31.84 -11.11 0.84
C ASP A 43 30.54 -10.98 0.02
N TRP A 44 29.81 -12.08 -0.07
CA TRP A 44 28.50 -12.13 -0.70
C TRP A 44 27.44 -11.26 -0.01
N ASP A 45 27.66 -10.83 1.24
CA ASP A 45 26.71 -9.96 1.92
C ASP A 45 26.80 -8.52 1.41
N ASP A 46 27.95 -8.07 0.90
CA ASP A 46 28.02 -6.78 0.19
C ASP A 46 27.15 -6.78 -1.05
N ASP A 47 27.29 -7.80 -1.89
CA ASP A 47 26.47 -7.94 -3.10
C ASP A 47 24.97 -8.02 -2.77
N ARG A 48 24.58 -8.79 -1.74
CA ARG A 48 23.18 -8.82 -1.28
C ARG A 48 22.67 -7.45 -0.88
N ARG A 49 23.46 -6.68 -0.12
CA ARG A 49 23.10 -5.32 0.30
C ARG A 49 22.97 -4.37 -0.90
N ILE A 50 23.86 -4.49 -1.90
CA ILE A 50 23.83 -3.71 -3.14
C ILE A 50 22.57 -4.05 -3.95
N LEU A 51 22.34 -5.35 -4.22
CA LEU A 51 21.18 -5.86 -4.96
C LEU A 51 19.87 -5.47 -4.28
N PHE A 52 19.82 -5.55 -2.95
CA PHE A 52 18.67 -5.13 -2.17
C PHE A 52 18.40 -3.64 -2.33
N ARG A 53 19.41 -2.78 -2.15
CA ARG A 53 19.22 -1.32 -2.22
C ARG A 53 18.80 -0.87 -3.62
N GLN A 54 19.45 -1.36 -4.68
CA GLN A 54 19.24 -0.87 -6.03
C GLN A 54 17.83 -1.17 -6.58
N ASN A 55 17.14 -2.16 -6.01
CA ASN A 55 15.82 -2.60 -6.44
C ASN A 55 14.69 -2.09 -5.52
N LEU A 56 14.98 -1.28 -4.49
CA LEU A 56 13.93 -0.58 -3.73
C LEU A 56 13.43 0.66 -4.48
N ARG A 57 12.12 0.91 -4.39
CA ARG A 57 11.46 2.11 -4.92
C ARG A 57 10.51 2.72 -3.90
N ASP A 58 10.12 3.97 -4.16
CA ASP A 58 9.06 4.70 -3.45
C ASP A 58 9.14 4.58 -1.91
N LYS A 59 8.14 3.95 -1.30
CA LYS A 59 7.98 3.87 0.15
C LYS A 59 9.04 2.94 0.77
N ALA A 60 9.47 1.92 0.04
CA ALA A 60 10.51 1.03 0.50
C ALA A 60 11.87 1.72 0.52
N GLU A 61 12.18 2.53 -0.50
CA GLU A 61 13.41 3.32 -0.54
C GLU A 61 13.45 4.35 0.60
N ILE A 62 12.34 5.08 0.81
CA ILE A 62 12.23 6.05 1.91
C ILE A 62 12.45 5.36 3.26
N TRP A 63 11.84 4.20 3.48
CA TRP A 63 12.04 3.44 4.70
C TRP A 63 13.49 2.98 4.88
N TYR A 64 14.13 2.48 3.83
CA TYR A 64 15.51 2.04 3.87
C TYR A 64 16.46 3.19 4.25
N ASN A 65 16.23 4.39 3.71
CA ASN A 65 17.03 5.57 4.02
C ASN A 65 16.93 6.00 5.50
N GLN A 66 15.83 5.68 6.18
CA GLN A 66 15.64 5.94 7.61
C GLN A 66 16.37 4.93 8.51
N LEU A 67 16.86 3.80 7.96
CA LEU A 67 17.59 2.81 8.75
C LEU A 67 18.97 3.31 9.15
N ARG A 68 19.38 2.96 10.37
CA ARG A 68 20.75 3.21 10.88
C ARG A 68 21.78 2.48 10.01
N ARG A 69 22.96 3.08 9.87
CA ARG A 69 24.08 2.49 9.10
C ARG A 69 24.45 1.08 9.59
N THR A 70 24.46 0.85 10.90
CA THR A 70 24.76 -0.47 11.48
C THR A 70 23.79 -1.55 10.99
N THR A 71 22.50 -1.23 10.89
CA THR A 71 21.48 -2.14 10.35
C THR A 71 21.63 -2.34 8.84
N LYS A 72 22.03 -1.33 8.08
CA LYS A 72 22.21 -1.44 6.62
C LYS A 72 23.44 -2.27 6.25
N ASN A 73 24.45 -2.28 7.11
CA ASN A 73 25.69 -3.02 6.92
C ASN A 73 25.60 -4.49 7.37
N ASP A 74 24.49 -4.92 7.94
CA ASP A 74 24.30 -6.29 8.41
C ASP A 74 23.12 -6.90 7.66
N TRP A 75 23.40 -7.88 6.80
CA TRP A 75 22.40 -8.46 5.91
C TRP A 75 21.27 -9.14 6.67
N ASP A 76 21.57 -9.91 7.72
CA ASP A 76 20.59 -10.59 8.53
C ASP A 76 19.65 -9.63 9.26
N GLN A 77 20.20 -8.58 9.87
CA GLN A 77 19.39 -7.54 10.52
C GLN A 77 18.53 -6.77 9.52
N LEU A 78 19.07 -6.49 8.34
CA LEU A 78 18.35 -5.83 7.26
C LEU A 78 17.16 -6.68 6.80
N LYS A 79 17.41 -7.96 6.52
CA LYS A 79 16.41 -8.97 6.13
C LYS A 79 15.32 -9.10 7.19
N GLN A 80 15.70 -9.26 8.46
CA GLN A 80 14.73 -9.40 9.56
C GLN A 80 13.82 -8.18 9.69
N LYS A 81 14.38 -6.96 9.63
CA LYS A 81 13.58 -5.73 9.71
C LYS A 81 12.69 -5.53 8.48
N PHE A 82 13.18 -5.91 7.31
CA PHE A 82 12.41 -5.85 6.07
C PHE A 82 11.18 -6.78 6.16
N THR A 83 11.39 -8.07 6.45
CA THR A 83 10.30 -9.04 6.59
C THR A 83 9.33 -8.60 7.68
N LYS A 84 9.82 -8.18 8.86
CA LYS A 84 8.94 -7.69 9.94
C LYS A 84 8.07 -6.50 9.52
N LYS A 85 8.57 -5.61 8.66
CA LYS A 85 7.84 -4.41 8.23
C LYS A 85 6.82 -4.69 7.13
N TYR A 86 7.14 -5.57 6.20
CA TYR A 86 6.33 -5.80 4.99
C TYR A 86 5.55 -7.11 5.01
N ARG A 87 5.76 -7.97 6.01
CA ARG A 87 4.89 -9.14 6.25
C ARG A 87 3.46 -8.66 6.44
N VAL A 88 2.61 -9.00 5.48
CA VAL A 88 1.18 -8.74 5.55
C VAL A 88 0.59 -9.81 6.46
N ASN A 89 0.16 -9.43 7.66
CA ASN A 89 -0.70 -10.29 8.46
C ASN A 89 -2.09 -10.28 7.83
N GLU A 90 -2.65 -11.45 7.54
CA GLU A 90 -3.96 -11.66 6.89
C GLU A 90 -5.10 -10.87 7.56
N VAL A 91 -4.96 -10.61 8.87
CA VAL A 91 -5.89 -9.79 9.68
C VAL A 91 -5.90 -8.31 9.27
N ASP A 92 -4.76 -7.73 8.89
CA ASP A 92 -4.62 -6.30 8.54
C ASP A 92 -5.20 -5.98 7.15
N ALA A 93 -5.13 -6.94 6.22
CA ALA A 93 -5.75 -6.83 4.89
C ALA A 93 -7.28 -6.76 4.98
N THR A 94 -7.86 -7.51 5.92
CA THR A 94 -9.30 -7.50 6.18
C THR A 94 -9.74 -6.20 6.86
N THR A 95 -8.99 -5.70 7.85
CA THR A 95 -9.35 -4.45 8.57
C THR A 95 -9.35 -3.21 7.67
N ARG A 96 -8.54 -3.16 6.60
CA ARG A 96 -8.52 -2.02 5.66
C ARG A 96 -9.69 -2.00 4.67
N ARG A 97 -10.27 -3.16 4.34
CA ARG A 97 -11.48 -3.22 3.50
C ARG A 97 -12.70 -2.63 4.21
N PHE A 98 -12.73 -2.64 5.54
CA PHE A 98 -13.84 -2.09 6.34
C PHE A 98 -13.68 -0.61 6.74
N GLN A 99 -12.54 0.04 6.45
CA GLN A 99 -12.35 1.47 6.72
C GLN A 99 -12.67 2.39 5.52
N VAL A 100 -13.21 1.83 4.43
CA VAL A 100 -13.94 2.62 3.42
C VAL A 100 -15.43 2.65 3.77
N GLY A 101 -15.72 3.03 5.03
CA GLY A 101 -17.02 3.58 5.39
C GLY A 101 -17.10 5.02 4.86
N PRO A 102 -18.27 5.49 4.39
CA PRO A 102 -18.38 6.79 3.74
C PRO A 102 -17.88 7.88 4.68
N ARG A 103 -16.85 8.62 4.25
CA ARG A 103 -16.44 9.87 4.90
C ARG A 103 -17.65 10.80 4.87
N SER A 104 -18.27 10.90 6.04
CA SER A 104 -19.14 11.95 6.53
C SER A 104 -19.20 13.18 5.61
N LEU A 105 -20.36 13.38 4.98
CA LEU A 105 -20.80 14.71 4.57
C LEU A 105 -20.81 15.59 5.82
N ASP A 106 -19.93 16.58 5.83
CA ASP A 106 -19.88 17.65 6.82
C ASP A 106 -21.15 18.49 6.67
N LEU A 107 -22.20 18.13 7.40
CA LEU A 107 -23.46 18.87 7.46
C LEU A 107 -23.44 19.73 8.72
N GLN A 108 -22.57 20.75 8.69
CA GLN A 108 -22.71 21.88 9.57
C GLN A 108 -23.89 22.74 9.12
N VAL A 109 -24.52 23.38 10.11
CA VAL A 109 -25.65 24.32 10.04
C VAL A 109 -27.04 23.69 10.15
N LEU A 110 -27.36 23.19 11.35
CA LEU A 110 -28.73 23.23 11.88
C LEU A 110 -28.84 24.28 12.99
N ARG A 111 -28.61 25.55 12.64
CA ARG A 111 -29.17 26.68 13.38
C ARG A 111 -30.64 26.80 12.95
N LYS A 112 -31.58 26.40 13.81
CA LYS A 112 -32.99 26.74 13.64
C LYS A 112 -33.15 28.27 13.72
N PRO A 113 -34.03 28.85 12.90
CA PRO A 113 -34.96 29.84 13.40
C PRO A 113 -36.42 29.40 13.21
N ARG A 114 -37.21 29.76 14.23
CA ARG A 114 -38.67 29.88 14.22
C ARG A 114 -39.12 30.90 13.17
N TYR A 115 -40.41 30.82 12.81
CA TYR A 115 -41.22 31.68 11.89
C TYR A 115 -41.17 31.19 10.42
N TYR A 116 -42.26 30.85 9.72
CA TYR A 116 -43.69 31.15 9.88
C TYR A 116 -44.56 29.90 9.75
N GLN A 117 -45.63 29.93 10.54
CA GLN A 117 -46.84 29.13 10.43
C GLN A 117 -47.79 29.83 9.44
N VAL A 118 -48.66 29.04 8.80
CA VAL A 118 -49.88 29.47 8.10
C VAL A 118 -49.69 30.06 6.69
N MET A 119 -49.96 29.24 5.67
CA MET A 119 -50.96 29.53 4.63
C MET A 119 -51.48 28.21 4.03
N GLU A 120 -52.74 27.93 4.37
CA GLU A 120 -53.81 27.30 3.56
C GLU A 120 -53.63 25.86 3.00
N HIS A 121 -54.36 24.88 3.53
CA HIS A 121 -55.75 24.49 3.13
C HIS A 121 -55.86 24.12 1.64
N ARG A 122 -55.91 22.84 1.26
CA ARG A 122 -57.03 21.86 1.33
C ARG A 122 -57.88 21.87 0.04
N GLN A 123 -58.29 20.63 -0.35
CA GLN A 123 -59.34 20.17 -1.27
C GLN A 123 -58.89 19.91 -2.72
N GLU A 124 -58.72 18.65 -3.15
CA GLU A 124 -59.70 17.56 -3.40
C GLU A 124 -60.75 17.85 -4.48
N SER A 125 -60.72 16.98 -5.50
CA SER A 125 -61.85 16.42 -6.25
C SER A 125 -62.62 17.31 -7.22
N GLY A 126 -62.74 16.85 -8.47
CA GLY A 126 -63.79 17.30 -9.37
C GLY A 126 -63.55 16.99 -10.84
N ALA A 127 -64.44 16.18 -11.42
CA ALA A 127 -64.36 15.60 -12.74
C ALA A 127 -64.78 16.52 -13.91
N SER A 128 -64.46 16.03 -15.12
CA SER A 128 -65.38 15.91 -16.28
C SER A 128 -65.32 16.91 -17.46
N LEU A 129 -65.31 16.30 -18.66
CA LEU A 129 -65.87 16.71 -19.98
C LEU A 129 -65.02 17.53 -20.99
N ILE A 130 -64.44 16.81 -21.97
CA ILE A 130 -64.69 16.79 -23.45
C ILE A 130 -65.52 18.00 -23.99
N PRO A 131 -65.27 18.64 -25.18
CA PRO A 131 -64.99 17.95 -26.45
C PRO A 131 -64.04 18.57 -27.49
N ARG A 132 -63.79 17.70 -28.48
CA ARG A 132 -63.31 17.89 -29.86
C ARG A 132 -63.73 19.22 -30.50
N CYS A 133 -62.79 19.78 -31.25
CA CYS A 133 -62.95 20.23 -32.63
C CYS A 133 -61.80 19.66 -33.45
#